data_AF-A0A9X9F398-F1
#
_entry.id   AF-A0A9X9F398-F1
#
_cell.length_a   1.000
_cell.length_b   1.000
_cell.length_c   1.000
_cell.angle_alpha   90.00
_cell.angle_beta   90.00
_cell.angle_gamma   90.00
#
_symmetry.space_group_name_H-M   'P 1'
#
loop_
_entity.id
_entity.type
_entity.pdbx_description
1 polymer ?
#
loop_
_entity_poly.entity_id
_entity_poly.type
_entity_poly.pdbx_seq_one_letter_code
_entity_poly.pdbx_strand_id
1 'polypeptide(L)' 'IICRNVMIYFTEEARVKLYEKFSRSLRKGGVLFVGSTEQILTPERYNLQRFDTFFYEKI' A
#
# COMPACT_ATOMS: atom_id res chain seq x y z
N ILE A 1 1.66 8.54 2.28
CA ILE A 1 2.89 7.98 1.66
C ILE A 1 2.64 7.81 0.18
N ILE A 2 3.57 8.22 -0.68
CA ILE A 2 3.51 8.01 -2.13
C ILE A 2 4.65 7.06 -2.50
N CYS A 3 4.33 5.92 -3.13
CA CYS A 3 5.32 4.95 -3.61
C CYS A 3 4.80 4.36 -4.92
N ARG A 4 5.22 4.93 -6.05
CA ARG A 4 4.69 4.63 -7.39
C ARG A 4 5.80 4.18 -8.32
N ASN A 5 5.51 3.17 -9.14
CA ASN A 5 6.39 2.65 -10.19
C ASN A 5 7.75 2.14 -9.68
N VAL A 6 7.81 1.72 -8.41
CA VAL A 6 9.03 1.23 -7.76
C VAL A 6 8.81 -0.17 -7.17
N MET A 7 7.61 -0.49 -6.70
CA MET A 7 7.34 -1.80 -6.10
C MET A 7 7.32 -2.92 -7.14
N ILE A 8 7.16 -2.59 -8.42
CA ILE A 8 7.29 -3.51 -9.55
C ILE A 8 8.67 -4.17 -9.67
N TYR A 9 9.72 -3.62 -9.04
CA TYR A 9 11.08 -4.17 -9.06
C TYR A 9 11.36 -5.12 -7.90
N PHE A 10 10.42 -5.27 -6.96
CA PHE A 10 10.60 -6.11 -5.79
C PHE A 10 9.89 -7.45 -5.94
N THR A 11 10.43 -8.48 -5.28
CA THR A 11 9.76 -9.78 -5.17
C THR A 11 8.47 -9.65 -4.35
N GLU A 12 7.57 -10.61 -4.50
CA GLU A 12 6.32 -10.67 -3.74
C GLU A 12 6.52 -10.53 -2.23
N GLU A 13 7.49 -11.27 -1.69
CA GLU A 13 7.81 -11.28 -0.27
C GLU A 13 8.29 -9.90 0.22
N ALA A 14 9.05 -9.19 -0.61
CA ALA A 14 9.49 -7.84 -0.32
C ALA A 14 8.34 -6.84 -0.38
N ARG A 15 7.40 -6.97 -1.33
CA ARG A 15 6.20 -6.12 -1.42
C ARG A 15 5.30 -6.29 -0.20
N VAL A 16 5.06 -7.52 0.25
CA VAL A 16 4.29 -7.81 1.49
C VAL A 16 4.91 -7.07 2.69
N LYS A 17 6.24 -7.20 2.88
CA LYS A 17 6.95 -6.50 3.96
C LYS A 17 6.88 -4.98 3.85
N LEU A 18 6.89 -4.44 2.62
CA LEU A 18 6.75 -3.00 2.38
C LEU A 18 5.36 -2.51 2.77
N TYR A 19 4.29 -3.20 2.38
CA TYR A 19 2.92 -2.83 2.75
C TYR A 19 2.70 -2.81 4.26
N GLU A 20 3.22 -3.81 4.99
CA GLU A 20 3.19 -3.82 6.46
C GLU A 20 3.95 -2.64 7.08
N LYS A 21 5.12 -2.28 6.53
CA LYS A 21 5.91 -1.14 6.99
C LYS A 21 5.22 0.20 6.67
N PHE A 22 4.63 0.34 5.49
CA PHE A 22 3.88 1.53 5.10
C PHE A 22 2.66 1.74 5.97
N SER A 23 1.86 0.68 6.18
CA SER A 23 0.71 0.76 7.08
C SER A 23 1.14 1.16 8.50
N ARG A 24 2.19 0.55 9.06
CA ARG A 24 2.71 0.95 10.39
C ARG A 24 3.16 2.43 10.43
N SER A 25 3.74 2.93 9.34
CA SER A 25 4.24 4.31 9.25
C SER A 25 3.14 5.35 9.03
N LEU A 26 1.98 4.95 8.51
CA LEU A 26 0.83 5.83 8.33
C LEU A 26 0.13 6.11 9.66
N ARG A 27 -0.38 7.33 9.82
CA ARG A 27 -1.37 7.66 10.85
C ARG A 27 -2.73 7.09 10.43
N LYS A 28 -3.65 6.88 11.39
CA LYS A 28 -5.05 6.56 11.08
C LYS A 28 -5.65 7.65 10.18
N GLY A 29 -6.36 7.25 9.13
CA GLY A 29 -6.82 8.14 8.05
C GLY A 29 -5.74 8.56 7.05
N GLY A 30 -4.49 8.13 7.23
CA GLY A 30 -3.40 8.42 6.30
C GLY A 30 -3.49 7.57 5.04
N VAL A 31 -3.10 8.15 3.89
CA VAL A 31 -3.25 7.51 2.58
C VAL A 31 -1.91 7.02 2.03
N LEU A 32 -1.89 5.79 1.51
CA LEU A 32 -0.88 5.20 0.63
C LEU A 32 -1.34 5.31 -0.83
N PHE A 33 -0.55 5.98 -1.68
CA PHE A 33 -0.80 6.09 -3.11
C PHE A 33 0.24 5.30 -3.91
N VAL A 34 -0.23 4.34 -4.71
CA VAL A 34 0.60 3.41 -5.50
C VAL A 34 0.45 3.65 -7.02
N GLY A 35 1.31 3.03 -7.82
CA GLY A 35 1.23 3.08 -9.28
C GLY A 35 0.07 2.27 -9.85
N SER A 36 -0.24 2.52 -11.13
CA SER A 36 -1.41 1.92 -11.80
C SER A 36 -1.35 0.40 -11.95
N THR A 37 -0.14 -0.18 -11.93
CA THR A 37 0.10 -1.63 -12.01
C THR A 37 0.42 -2.25 -10.65
N GLU A 38 0.28 -1.49 -9.54
CA GLU A 38 0.74 -1.87 -8.20
C GLU A 38 -0.45 -2.06 -7.23
N GLN A 39 -1.60 -2.50 -7.75
CA GLN A 39 -2.81 -2.69 -6.95
C GLN A 39 -2.61 -3.75 -5.86
N ILE A 40 -2.93 -3.39 -4.62
CA ILE A 40 -3.03 -4.31 -3.48
C ILE A 40 -4.38 -5.03 -3.56
N LEU A 41 -4.34 -6.37 -3.65
CA LEU A 41 -5.53 -7.23 -3.80
C LEU A 41 -6.35 -7.35 -2.50
N THR A 42 -5.66 -7.49 -1.36
CA THR A 42 -6.29 -7.68 -0.04
C THR A 42 -5.71 -6.66 0.94
N PRO A 43 -6.07 -5.36 0.81
CA PRO A 43 -5.50 -4.29 1.63
C PRO A 43 -5.82 -4.44 3.13
N GLU A 44 -6.89 -5.15 3.47
CA GLU A 44 -7.36 -5.38 4.85
C GLU A 44 -6.32 -6.16 5.65
N ARG A 45 -5.54 -7.03 4.99
CA ARG A 45 -4.40 -7.76 5.60
C ARG A 45 -3.37 -6.80 6.21
N TYR A 46 -3.30 -5.57 5.72
CA TYR A 46 -2.36 -4.55 6.16
C TYR A 46 -3.04 -3.42 6.95
N ASN A 47 -4.27 -3.59 7.46
CA ASN A 47 -5.05 -2.49 8.07
C ASN A 47 -5.22 -1.29 7.12
N LEU A 48 -5.36 -1.56 5.83
CA LEU A 48 -5.68 -0.58 4.81
C LEU A 48 -7.06 -0.88 4.21
N GLN A 49 -7.76 0.16 3.78
CA GLN A 49 -8.96 0.06 2.96
C GLN A 49 -8.73 0.77 1.63
N ARG A 50 -9.37 0.29 0.55
CA ARG A 50 -9.36 1.01 -0.71
C ARG A 50 -10.23 2.27 -0.58
N PHE A 51 -9.60 3.44 -0.73
CA PHE A 51 -10.27 4.74 -0.70
C PHE A 51 -10.68 5.17 -2.12
N ASP A 52 -9.77 4.98 -3.09
CA ASP A 52 -10.00 5.25 -4.51
C ASP A 52 -9.05 4.35 -5.34
N THR A 53 -9.07 4.48 -6.65
CA THR A 53 -8.22 3.73 -7.58
C THR A 53 -6.75 4.05 -7.31
N PHE A 54 -6.01 3.03 -6.84
CA PHE A 54 -4.60 3.11 -6.41
C PHE A 54 -4.36 3.88 -5.10
N PHE A 55 -5.42 4.28 -4.37
CA PHE A 55 -5.32 4.94 -3.08
C PHE A 55 -5.87 4.05 -1.96
N TYR A 56 -5.07 3.91 -0.90
CA TYR A 56 -5.38 3.07 0.25
C TYR A 56 -5.27 3.87 1.55
N GLU A 57 -6.33 3.89 2.34
CA GLU A 57 -6.38 4.62 3.62
C GLU A 57 -6.13 3.65 4.78
N LYS A 58 -5.40 4.09 5.81
CA LYS A 58 -5.22 3.33 7.04
C LYS A 58 -6.43 3.44 7.97
N ILE A 59 -6.94 2.29 8.40
CA ILE A 59 -8.05 2.14 9.35
C ILE A 59 -7.56 2.16 10.80
#